data_AF-A0A2G7LN34-F1
#
_entry.id   AF-A0A2G7LN34-F1
#
_cell.length_a   1.000
_cell.length_b   1.000
_cell.length_c   1.000
_cell.angle_alpha   90.00
_cell.angle_beta   90.00
_cell.angle_gamma   90.00
#
_symmetry.space_group_name_H-M   'P 1'
#
loop_
_entity.id
_entity.type
_entity.pdbx_description
1 polymer ?
#
loop_
_entity_poly.entity_id
_entity_poly.type
_entity_poly.pdbx_seq_one_letter_code
_entity_poly.pdbx_strand_id
1 'polypeptide(L)' 'MLKEMEEDQIYSDIQKAKAEWERAVRQFEEAQGQDEIDYAIYVLEAAERKYQIHLKRAKRVGINKAVIGDRGVSM' A
#
# COMPACT_ATOMS: atom_id res chain seq x y z
N MET A 1 -5.19 23.86 -5.19
CA MET A 1 -5.93 23.06 -6.19
C MET A 1 -5.09 21.95 -6.83
N LEU A 2 -4.24 22.18 -7.84
CA LEU A 2 -3.52 21.06 -8.51
C LEU A 2 -2.61 20.23 -7.57
N LYS A 3 -1.90 20.91 -6.66
CA LYS A 3 -1.04 20.26 -5.67
C LYS A 3 -1.85 19.42 -4.66
N GLU A 4 -2.99 19.92 -4.20
CA GLU A 4 -3.87 19.20 -3.26
C GLU A 4 -4.46 17.94 -3.91
N MET A 5 -4.90 18.04 -5.16
CA MET A 5 -5.37 16.87 -5.93
C MET A 5 -4.27 15.81 -6.11
N GLU A 6 -3.02 16.24 -6.33
CA GLU A 6 -1.88 15.32 -6.42
C GLU A 6 -1.59 14.64 -5.06
N GLU A 7 -1.64 15.39 -3.96
CA GLU A 7 -1.50 14.84 -2.60
C GLU A 7 -2.59 13.82 -2.28
N ASP A 8 -3.85 14.12 -2.63
CA ASP A 8 -5.00 13.23 -2.41
C ASP A 8 -4.89 11.95 -3.26
N GLN A 9 -4.44 12.06 -4.50
CA GLN A 9 -4.21 10.90 -5.36
C GLN A 9 -3.10 10.02 -4.78
N ILE A 10 -1.99 10.62 -4.34
CA ILE A 10 -0.88 9.87 -3.72
C ILE A 10 -1.36 9.18 -2.44
N TYR A 11 -2.18 9.84 -1.63
CA TYR A 11 -2.77 9.24 -0.44
C TYR A 11 -3.69 8.06 -0.79
N SER A 12 -4.58 8.22 -1.76
CA SER A 12 -5.47 7.16 -2.25
C SER A 12 -4.68 5.95 -2.75
N ASP A 13 -3.60 6.18 -3.51
CA ASP A 13 -2.73 5.12 -4.03
C ASP A 13 -2.04 4.35 -2.90
N ILE A 14 -1.56 5.04 -1.85
CA ILE A 14 -0.94 4.43 -0.68
C ILE A 14 -1.95 3.55 0.06
N GLN A 15 -3.17 4.03 0.29
CA GLN A 15 -4.21 3.27 1.01
C GLN A 15 -4.61 2.02 0.23
N LYS A 16 -4.79 2.14 -1.09
CA LYS A 16 -5.09 1.00 -1.97
C LYS A 16 -3.96 -0.04 -1.94
N ALA A 17 -2.71 0.40 -2.08
CA ALA A 17 -1.57 -0.51 -2.05
C ALA A 17 -1.35 -1.16 -0.68
N LYS A 18 -1.65 -0.46 0.42
CA LYS A 18 -1.63 -1.02 1.77
C LYS A 18 -2.70 -2.10 1.95
N ALA A 19 -3.93 -1.83 1.52
CA ALA A 19 -5.02 -2.80 1.61
C ALA A 19 -4.75 -4.06 0.76
N GLU A 20 -4.13 -3.88 -0.42
CA GLU A 20 -3.68 -4.98 -1.28
C GLU A 20 -2.59 -5.82 -0.60
N TRP A 21 -1.60 -5.17 0.02
CA TRP A 21 -0.56 -5.85 0.78
C TRP A 21 -1.13 -6.62 1.98
N GLU A 22 -2.01 -6.02 2.77
CA GLU A 22 -2.68 -6.69 3.89
C GLU A 22 -3.52 -7.90 3.43
N ARG A 23 -4.16 -7.81 2.25
CA ARG A 23 -4.86 -8.94 1.65
C ARG A 23 -3.90 -10.05 1.22
N ALA A 24 -2.76 -9.71 0.63
CA ALA A 24 -1.75 -10.68 0.24
C ALA A 24 -1.12 -11.38 1.46
N VAL A 25 -0.94 -10.67 2.58
CA VAL A 25 -0.52 -11.26 3.86
C VAL A 25 -1.52 -12.33 4.31
N ARG A 26 -2.82 -12.01 4.36
CA ARG A 26 -3.86 -12.99 4.73
C ARG A 26 -3.87 -14.20 3.78
N GLN A 27 -3.74 -13.96 2.48
CA GLN A 27 -3.67 -15.03 1.48
C GLN A 27 -2.47 -15.96 1.73
N PHE A 28 -1.32 -15.40 2.11
CA PHE A 28 -0.14 -16.19 2.48
C PHE A 28 -0.34 -16.98 3.78
N GLU A 29 -0.98 -16.38 4.79
CA GLU A 29 -1.28 -17.05 6.06
C GLU A 29 -2.29 -18.21 5.90
N GLU A 30 -3.20 -18.11 4.93
CA GLU A 30 -4.23 -19.11 4.67
C GLU A 30 -3.80 -20.20 3.66
N ALA A 31 -2.69 -20.03 2.95
CA ALA A 31 -2.21 -20.97 1.94
C ALA A 31 -1.75 -22.30 2.58
N GLN A 32 -2.16 -23.44 2.01
CA GLN A 32 -1.86 -24.77 2.56
C GLN A 32 -1.13 -25.67 1.57
N GLY A 33 -1.38 -25.52 0.26
CA GLY A 33 -0.70 -26.26 -0.79
C GLY A 33 0.64 -25.64 -1.18
N GLN A 34 1.61 -26.45 -1.61
CA GLN A 34 2.90 -25.94 -2.10
C GLN A 34 2.73 -24.89 -3.22
N ASP A 35 1.90 -25.18 -4.22
CA ASP A 35 1.64 -24.24 -5.32
C ASP A 35 0.90 -22.97 -4.84
N GLU A 36 0.03 -23.10 -3.85
CA GLU A 36 -0.69 -21.97 -3.24
C GLU A 36 0.25 -21.07 -2.45
N ILE A 37 1.20 -21.68 -1.73
CA ILE A 37 2.24 -20.98 -0.97
C ILE A 37 3.16 -20.22 -1.93
N ASP A 38 3.64 -20.88 -2.99
CA ASP A 38 4.50 -20.25 -4.00
C ASP A 38 3.79 -19.06 -4.66
N TYR A 39 2.51 -19.24 -5.02
CA TYR A 39 1.69 -18.15 -5.55
C TYR A 39 1.50 -17.02 -4.53
N ALA A 40 1.19 -17.34 -3.28
CA ALA A 40 0.97 -16.34 -2.24
C ALA A 40 2.24 -15.54 -1.92
N ILE A 41 3.43 -16.17 -1.93
CA ILE A 41 4.72 -15.47 -1.80
C ILE A 41 4.89 -14.47 -2.94
N TYR A 42 4.70 -14.91 -4.20
CA TYR A 42 4.82 -14.04 -5.36
C TYR A 42 3.88 -12.82 -5.28
N VAL A 43 2.62 -13.04 -4.90
CA VAL A 43 1.62 -11.97 -4.75
C VAL A 43 1.99 -11.02 -3.60
N LEU A 44 2.45 -11.56 -2.47
CA LEU A 44 2.87 -10.78 -1.30
C LEU A 44 4.04 -9.85 -1.63
N GLU A 45 5.09 -10.38 -2.28
CA GLU A 45 6.26 -9.59 -2.67
C GLU A 45 5.89 -8.47 -3.66
N ALA A 46 5.03 -8.77 -4.64
CA ALA A 46 4.55 -7.79 -5.61
C ALA A 46 3.74 -6.66 -4.93
N ALA A 47 2.81 -7.03 -4.03
CA ALA A 47 1.99 -6.07 -3.30
C ALA A 47 2.84 -5.20 -2.35
N GLU A 48 3.80 -5.80 -1.64
CA GLU A 48 4.73 -5.08 -0.78
C GLU A 48 5.57 -4.08 -1.60
N ARG A 49 6.11 -4.53 -2.74
CA ARG A 49 6.93 -3.68 -3.60
C ARG A 49 6.14 -2.49 -4.13
N LYS A 50 4.89 -2.70 -4.55
CA LYS A 50 3.98 -1.65 -4.98
C LYS A 50 3.72 -0.64 -3.86
N TYR A 51 3.41 -1.11 -2.64
CA TYR A 51 3.22 -0.23 -1.48
C TYR A 51 4.47 0.61 -1.17
N GLN A 52 5.66 -0.01 -1.19
CA GLN A 52 6.93 0.70 -1.00
C GLN A 52 7.18 1.78 -2.07
N ILE A 53 6.81 1.55 -3.33
CA ILE A 53 6.93 2.53 -4.41
C ILE A 53 6.06 3.76 -4.11
N HIS A 54 4.80 3.56 -3.70
CA HIS A 54 3.90 4.67 -3.35
C HIS A 54 4.39 5.45 -2.13
N LEU A 55 4.91 4.76 -1.11
CA LEU A 55 5.55 5.43 0.04
C LEU A 55 6.77 6.26 -0.35
N LYS A 56 7.61 5.75 -1.27
CA LYS A 56 8.76 6.51 -1.80
C LYS A 56 8.30 7.73 -2.60
N ARG A 57 7.22 7.62 -3.39
CA ARG A 57 6.62 8.75 -4.10
C ARG A 57 6.15 9.83 -3.12
N ALA A 58 5.43 9.45 -2.08
CA ALA A 58 4.95 10.36 -1.03
C ALA A 58 6.09 11.14 -0.35
N LYS A 59 7.18 10.44 0.00
CA LYS A 59 8.38 11.08 0.57
C LYS A 59 9.00 12.10 -0.37
N ARG A 60 9.08 11.82 -1.67
CA ARG A 60 9.65 12.74 -2.67
C ARG A 60 8.86 14.03 -2.83
N VAL A 61 7.53 13.96 -2.69
CA VAL A 61 6.65 15.14 -2.78
C VAL A 61 6.48 15.86 -1.43
N GLY A 62 7.16 15.41 -0.38
CA GLY A 62 7.12 16.05 0.95
C GLY A 62 5.90 15.68 1.80
N ILE A 63 5.12 14.66 1.41
CA ILE A 63 4.02 14.15 2.22
C ILE A 63 4.60 13.26 3.33
N ASN A 64 4.61 13.76 4.56
CA ASN A 64 5.13 13.03 5.72
C ASN A 64 4.14 11.99 6.24
N LYS A 65 4.67 10.85 6.72
CA LYS A 65 3.86 9.75 7.32
C LYS A 65 2.90 10.21 8.42
N ALA A 66 3.25 11.25 9.19
CA ALA A 66 2.38 11.81 10.23
C ALA A 66 1.09 12.40 9.65
N VAL A 67 1.18 13.08 8.50
CA VAL A 67 0.02 13.66 7.79
C VAL A 67 -0.86 12.56 7.17
N ILE A 68 -0.24 11.46 6.73
CA ILE A 68 -0.96 10.27 6.22
C ILE A 68 -1.72 9.57 7.36
N GLY A 69 -1.19 9.55 8.59
CA GLY A 69 -1.88 9.02 9.76
C GLY A 69 -3.08 9.86 10.22
N ASP A 70 -2.94 11.19 10.21
CA ASP A 70 -3.98 12.13 10.69
C ASP A 70 -5.17 12.26 9.72
N ARG A 71 -4.94 12.22 8.41
CA ARG A 71 -6.01 12.39 7.40
C ARG A 71 -7.00 11.22 7.36
N GLY A 72 -6.67 10.08 7.95
CA GLY A 72 -7.58 8.94 8.11
C GLY A 72 -8.65 9.12 9.20
N VAL A 73 -8.56 10.18 10.03
CA VAL A 73 -9.46 10.43 11.16
C VAL A 73 -10.50 11.53 10.88
N SER A 74 -10.41 12.22 9.74
CA SER A 74 -11.26 13.39 9.42
C SER A 74 -12.35 13.15 8.37
N MET A 75 -12.84 11.92 8.21
CA MET A 75 -14.04 11.61 7.40
C MET A 75 -15.04 10.80 8.23
#